data_AF-A0AAU0LW15-F1
#
_entry.id   AF-A0AAU0LW15-F1
#
_cell.length_a   1.000
_cell.length_b   1.000
_cell.length_c   1.000
_cell.angle_alpha   90.00
_cell.angle_beta   90.00
_cell.angle_gamma   90.00
#
_symmetry.space_group_name_H-M   'P 1'
#
loop_
_entity.id
_entity.type
_entity.pdbx_description
1 polymer ?
#
loop_
_entity_poly.entity_id
_entity_poly.type
_entity_poly.pdbx_seq_one_letter_code
_entity_poly.pdbx_strand_id
1 'polypeptide(L)' 'MKKYGTSKPGKKFNLEMLKQSSFIELEEISLDEFMEAVRKTGKKVTEEEAAEMLDFLHMLTRVTIKQYFSPE' A
#
# COMPACT_ATOMS: atom_id res chain seq x y z
N MET A 1 -37.89 18.95 13.56
CA MET A 1 -36.49 18.68 13.97
C MET A 1 -36.03 17.38 13.33
N LYS A 2 -35.09 17.45 12.39
CA LYS A 2 -34.54 16.30 11.64
C LYS A 2 -33.66 15.45 12.57
N LYS A 3 -33.99 14.16 12.74
CA LYS A 3 -33.07 13.16 13.32
C LYS A 3 -32.41 12.42 12.17
N TYR A 4 -31.15 12.73 11.88
CA TYR A 4 -30.29 11.94 11.00
C TYR A 4 -29.21 11.27 11.84
N GLY A 5 -28.94 10.01 11.56
CA GLY A 5 -27.71 9.34 11.97
C GLY A 5 -27.92 8.07 12.79
N THR A 6 -28.49 7.03 12.19
CA THR A 6 -28.12 5.67 12.60
C THR A 6 -26.70 5.41 12.11
N SER A 7 -25.73 5.70 12.96
CA SER A 7 -24.34 5.25 12.77
C SER A 7 -24.36 3.73 12.66
N LYS A 8 -24.03 3.19 11.48
CA LYS A 8 -23.78 1.75 11.34
C LYS A 8 -22.71 1.37 12.37
N PRO A 9 -22.89 0.31 13.18
CA PRO A 9 -21.86 -0.14 14.09
C PRO A 9 -20.63 -0.49 13.25
N GLY A 10 -19.56 0.28 13.43
CA GLY A 10 -18.28 -0.03 12.82
C GLY A 10 -17.92 -1.46 13.14
N LYS A 11 -17.58 -2.26 12.12
CA LYS A 11 -17.03 -3.60 12.30
C LYS A 11 -15.90 -3.50 13.32
N LYS A 12 -16.16 -3.91 14.57
CA LYS A 12 -15.11 -4.08 15.57
C LYS A 12 -14.29 -5.27 15.08
N PHE A 13 -13.11 -5.01 14.52
CA PHE A 13 -12.19 -6.06 14.13
C PHE A 13 -11.89 -6.91 15.37
N ASN A 14 -12.11 -8.22 15.26
CA ASN A 14 -11.85 -9.13 16.37
C ASN A 14 -10.33 -9.26 16.54
N LEU A 15 -9.81 -8.77 17.67
CA LEU A 15 -8.40 -8.85 18.02
C LEU A 15 -7.87 -10.28 18.04
N GLU A 16 -8.71 -11.28 18.38
CA GLU A 16 -8.32 -12.70 18.30
C GLU A 16 -8.15 -13.20 16.87
N MET A 17 -8.90 -12.66 15.90
CA MET A 17 -8.69 -12.98 14.47
C MET A 17 -7.40 -12.35 13.93
N LEU A 18 -7.06 -11.15 14.41
CA LEU A 18 -5.79 -10.49 14.06
C LEU A 18 -4.58 -11.24 14.63
N LYS A 19 -4.70 -11.89 15.80
CA LYS A 19 -3.63 -12.73 16.38
C LYS A 19 -3.31 -13.98 15.55
N GLN A 20 -4.25 -14.46 14.75
CA GLN A 20 -4.03 -15.58 13.81
C GLN A 20 -3.65 -15.10 12.41
N SER A 21 -3.64 -13.79 12.18
CA SER A 21 -3.24 -13.19 10.90
C SER A 21 -1.72 -13.14 10.82
N SER A 22 -1.15 -13.73 9.79
CA SER A 22 0.26 -13.50 9.45
C SER A 22 0.36 -12.16 8.73
N PHE A 23 0.89 -11.15 9.42
CA PHE A 23 1.20 -9.87 8.78
C PHE A 23 2.50 -10.03 8.01
N ILE A 24 2.48 -9.60 6.76
CA ILE A 24 3.69 -9.52 5.95
C ILE A 24 4.11 -8.06 6.00
N GLU A 25 5.20 -7.80 6.71
CA GLU A 25 5.88 -6.50 6.60
C GLU A 25 6.59 -6.45 5.25
N LEU A 26 6.35 -5.37 4.51
CA LEU A 26 7.02 -5.11 3.25
C LEU A 26 8.01 -3.98 3.48
N GLU A 27 9.27 -4.28 3.19
CA GLU A 27 10.29 -3.25 3.12
C GLU A 27 10.05 -2.44 1.84
N GLU A 28 9.48 -1.26 2.01
CA GLU A 28 9.22 -0.31 0.92
C GLU A 28 10.48 0.53 0.69
N ILE A 29 10.83 0.75 -0.57
CA ILE A 29 11.94 1.64 -0.92
C ILE A 29 11.51 3.09 -0.69
N SER A 30 12.44 3.91 -0.19
CA SER A 30 12.19 5.35 -0.07
C SER A 30 12.18 6.03 -1.43
N LEU A 31 11.57 7.23 -1.50
CA LEU A 31 11.60 8.04 -2.71
C LEU A 31 13.03 8.42 -3.12
N ASP A 32 13.90 8.68 -2.15
CA ASP A 32 15.31 9.01 -2.40
C ASP A 32 16.07 7.85 -3.04
N GLU A 33 15.88 6.63 -2.51
CA GLU A 33 16.48 5.41 -3.08
C GLU A 33 15.94 5.12 -4.48
N PHE A 34 14.63 5.30 -4.68
CA PHE A 34 14.01 5.17 -5.99
C PHE A 34 14.57 6.18 -6.99
N MET A 35 14.70 7.44 -6.59
CA MET A 35 15.29 8.50 -7.41
C MET A 35 16.75 8.20 -7.76
N GLU A 36 17.54 7.66 -6.83
CA GLU A 36 18.90 7.22 -7.13
C GLU A 36 18.92 6.07 -8.16
N ALA A 37 18.02 5.10 -8.01
CA ALA A 37 17.87 3.99 -8.95
C ALA A 37 17.50 4.48 -10.36
N VAL A 38 16.55 5.43 -10.48
CA VAL A 38 16.18 5.99 -11.78
C VAL A 38 17.33 6.78 -12.39
N ARG A 39 18.08 7.58 -11.60
CA ARG A 39 19.26 8.30 -12.09
C ARG A 39 20.32 7.38 -12.68
N LYS A 40 20.52 6.19 -12.10
CA LYS A 40 21.45 5.17 -12.63
C LYS A 40 21.07 4.68 -14.03
N THR A 41 19.79 4.82 -14.44
CA THR A 41 19.32 4.47 -15.79
C THR A 41 19.63 5.54 -16.84
N GLY A 42 20.18 6.69 -16.44
CA GLY A 42 20.42 7.84 -17.32
C GLY A 42 19.15 8.64 -17.65
N LYS A 43 17.99 8.25 -17.12
CA LYS A 43 16.74 9.00 -17.26
C LYS A 43 16.68 10.15 -16.25
N LYS A 44 16.11 11.27 -16.69
CA LYS A 44 15.75 12.38 -15.81
C LYS A 44 14.24 12.31 -15.57
N VAL A 45 13.86 12.30 -14.31
CA VAL A 45 12.48 12.39 -13.83
C VAL A 45 12.42 13.48 -12.78
N THR A 46 11.30 14.18 -12.72
CA THR A 46 10.99 15.09 -11.62
C THR A 46 10.67 14.29 -10.35
N GLU A 47 10.68 14.96 -9.21
CA GLU A 47 10.29 14.35 -7.94
C GLU A 47 8.81 13.90 -7.96
N GLU A 48 7.93 14.70 -8.58
CA GLU A 48 6.51 14.37 -8.75
C GLU A 48 6.31 13.12 -9.63
N GLU A 49 6.99 13.05 -10.77
CA GLU A 49 6.96 11.86 -11.63
C GLU A 49 7.47 10.63 -10.88
N ALA A 50 8.55 10.78 -10.12
CA ALA A 50 9.12 9.67 -9.36
C ALA A 50 8.20 9.19 -8.23
N ALA A 51 7.51 10.11 -7.55
CA ALA A 51 6.52 9.77 -6.53
C ALA A 51 5.35 8.98 -7.13
N GLU A 52 4.79 9.42 -8.26
CA GLU A 52 3.72 8.69 -8.95
C GLU A 52 4.16 7.30 -9.42
N MET A 53 5.37 7.19 -9.95
CA MET A 53 5.95 5.90 -10.35
C MET A 53 6.11 4.96 -9.15
N LEU A 54 6.61 5.48 -8.03
CA LEU A 54 6.84 4.69 -6.83
C LEU A 54 5.52 4.20 -6.22
N ASP A 55 4.51 5.07 -6.15
CA ASP A 55 3.16 4.71 -5.69
C ASP A 55 2.56 3.58 -6.54
N PHE A 56 2.73 3.67 -7.86
CA PHE A 56 2.27 2.62 -8.77
C PHE A 56 2.98 1.28 -8.52
N LEU A 57 4.29 1.29 -8.28
CA LEU A 57 5.07 0.09 -7.97
C LEU A 57 4.68 -0.54 -6.62
N HIS A 58 4.45 0.28 -5.60
CA HIS A 58 3.95 -0.18 -4.30
C HIS A 58 2.56 -0.81 -4.43
N MET A 59 1.66 -0.19 -5.21
CA MET A 59 0.35 -0.76 -5.50
C MET A 59 0.46 -2.12 -6.20
N LEU A 60 1.28 -2.23 -7.25
CA LEU A 60 1.50 -3.49 -7.96
C LEU A 60 2.03 -4.58 -7.02
N THR A 61 3.01 -4.25 -6.20
CA THR A 61 3.60 -5.18 -5.21
C THR A 61 2.53 -5.73 -4.27
N ARG A 62 1.67 -4.87 -3.73
CA ARG A 62 0.57 -5.27 -2.85
C ARG A 62 -0.46 -6.17 -3.56
N VAL A 63 -0.78 -5.88 -4.82
CA VAL A 63 -1.67 -6.72 -5.63
C VAL A 63 -1.05 -8.10 -5.86
N THR A 64 0.22 -8.16 -6.26
CA THR A 64 0.94 -9.42 -6.51
C THR A 64 1.03 -10.27 -5.26
N ILE A 65 1.36 -9.69 -4.11
CA ILE A 65 1.40 -10.42 -2.84
C ILE A 65 0.02 -10.96 -2.49
N LYS A 66 -1.03 -10.14 -2.63
CA LYS A 66 -2.41 -10.60 -2.39
C LYS A 66 -2.77 -11.80 -3.29
N GLN A 67 -2.42 -11.74 -4.56
CA GLN A 67 -2.63 -12.86 -5.50
C GLN A 67 -1.79 -14.09 -5.14
N TYR A 68 -0.57 -13.93 -4.64
CA TYR A 68 0.29 -15.05 -4.26
C TYR A 68 -0.24 -15.81 -3.03
N PHE A 69 -0.73 -15.09 -2.00
CA PHE A 69 -1.24 -15.70 -0.77
C PHE A 69 -2.73 -16.07 -0.83
N SER A 70 -3.45 -15.56 -1.81
CA SER A 70 -4.85 -15.92 -2.07
C SER A 70 -5.08 -15.94 -3.57
N PRO A 71 -4.45 -16.89 -4.29
CA PRO A 71 -4.78 -17.12 -5.68
C PRO A 71 -6.24 -17.57 -5.71
N GLU A 72 -7.08 -16.89 -6.49
CA GLU A 72 -8.37 -17.47 -6.87
C GLU A 72 -8.15 -18.79 -7.62
#